data_AF-A0A7R9UHN0-F1
#
_entry.id   AF-A0A7R9UHN0-F1
#
_cell.length_a   1.000
_cell.length_b   1.000
_cell.length_c   1.000
_cell.angle_alpha   90.00
_cell.angle_beta   90.00
_cell.angle_gamma   90.00
#
_symmetry.space_group_name_H-M   'P 1'
#
loop_
_entity.id
_entity.type
_entity.pdbx_description
1 polymer ?
#
loop_
_entity_poly.entity_id
_entity_poly.type
_entity_poly.pdbx_seq_one_letter_code
_entity_poly.pdbx_strand_id
1 'polypeptide(L)'
;VGNLAREGLRTLVVARRRISEPAYRQFEAELQAARLAKSAALRDQGVRGCVERLEVEMELLCLTAVEDLLQPHVQQTLEKLRNANVRTWMLTGDKLETAMVIAQN
;
A
#
# COMPACT_ATOMS: atom_id res chain seq x y z
N VAL A 1 -6.74 -20.63 1.80
CA VAL A 1 -6.02 -19.54 1.09
C VAL A 1 -4.88 -19.12 1.99
N GLY A 2 -3.64 -19.26 1.50
CA GLY A 2 -2.42 -18.99 2.28
C GLY A 2 -2.31 -17.53 2.72
N ASN A 3 -1.48 -17.27 3.72
CA ASN A 3 -1.20 -15.91 4.18
C ASN A 3 -0.32 -15.24 3.12
N LEU A 4 -0.94 -14.52 2.17
CA LEU A 4 -0.29 -13.88 1.01
C LEU A 4 0.95 -13.05 1.38
N ALA A 5 0.92 -12.37 2.53
CA ALA A 5 2.06 -11.59 3.02
C ALA A 5 3.26 -12.47 3.43
N ARG A 6 3.02 -13.70 3.90
CA ARG A 6 4.09 -14.67 4.19
C ARG A 6 4.69 -15.27 2.92
N GLU A 7 3.97 -15.23 1.81
CA GLU A 7 4.44 -15.68 0.50
C GLU A 7 5.20 -14.57 -0.25
N GLY A 8 5.53 -13.46 0.44
CA GLY A 8 6.28 -12.36 -0.16
C GLY A 8 5.48 -11.53 -1.17
N LEU A 9 4.14 -11.65 -1.17
CA LEU A 9 3.29 -10.88 -2.07
C LEU A 9 2.93 -9.54 -1.44
N ARG A 10 2.91 -8.47 -2.26
CA ARG A 10 2.39 -7.17 -1.84
C ARG A 10 0.86 -7.23 -1.83
N THR A 11 0.26 -7.18 -0.65
CA THR A 11 -1.19 -7.29 -0.51
C THR A 11 -1.89 -5.93 -0.49
N LEU A 12 -2.99 -5.78 -1.21
CA LEU A 12 -3.90 -4.63 -1.09
C LEU A 12 -5.28 -5.09 -0.61
N VAL A 13 -5.88 -4.29 0.26
CA VAL A 13 -7.25 -4.49 0.77
C VAL A 13 -8.16 -3.52 0.04
N VAL A 14 -9.25 -4.03 -0.54
CA VAL A 14 -10.27 -3.20 -1.19
C VAL A 14 -11.55 -3.27 -0.38
N ALA A 15 -12.05 -2.12 0.05
CA ALA A 15 -13.30 -1.98 0.77
C ALA A 15 -14.17 -0.90 0.13
N ARG A 16 -15.47 -0.93 0.40
CA ARG A 16 -16.41 0.11 -0.04
C ARG A 16 -17.31 0.55 1.09
N ARG A 17 -17.90 1.73 0.93
CA ARG A 17 -19.03 2.19 1.74
C ARG A 17 -20.11 2.71 0.82
N ARG A 18 -21.35 2.30 1.04
CA ARG A 18 -22.50 2.92 0.37
C ARG A 18 -22.85 4.20 1.10
N ILE A 19 -22.98 5.29 0.35
CA ILE A 19 -23.29 6.62 0.87
C ILE A 19 -24.56 7.09 0.18
N SER A 20 -25.47 7.71 0.93
CA SER A 20 -26.68 8.30 0.36
C SER A 20 -26.34 9.61 -0.38
N GLU A 21 -27.11 9.94 -1.42
CA GLU A 21 -26.92 11.17 -2.19
C GLU A 21 -26.86 12.44 -1.29
N PRO A 22 -27.72 12.62 -0.27
CA PRO A 22 -27.63 13.78 0.63
C PRO A 22 -26.33 13.82 1.43
N ALA A 23 -25.89 12.67 1.97
CA ALA A 23 -24.65 12.59 2.74
C ALA A 23 -23.42 12.86 1.85
N TYR A 24 -23.46 12.39 0.59
CA TYR A 24 -22.42 12.69 -0.38
C TYR A 24 -22.33 14.19 -0.69
N ARG A 25 -23.48 14.86 -0.94
CA ARG A 25 -23.50 16.31 -1.19
C ARG A 25 -23.00 17.11 0.00
N GLN A 26 -23.34 16.70 1.22
CA GLN A 26 -22.82 17.32 2.44
C GLN A 26 -21.29 17.18 2.51
N PHE A 27 -20.78 15.97 2.33
CA PHE A 27 -19.34 15.70 2.30
C PHE A 27 -18.63 16.54 1.22
N GLU A 28 -19.21 16.62 0.02
CA GLU A 28 -18.63 17.41 -1.07
C GLU A 28 -18.54 18.89 -0.70
N ALA A 29 -19.62 19.48 -0.16
CA ALA A 29 -19.62 20.88 0.27
C ALA A 29 -18.56 21.15 1.36
N GLU A 30 -18.44 20.27 2.35
CA GLU A 30 -17.45 20.35 3.41
C GLU A 30 -16.01 20.24 2.86
N LEU A 31 -15.78 19.31 1.93
CA LEU A 31 -14.48 19.12 1.29
C LEU A 31 -14.08 20.35 0.45
N GLN A 32 -15.02 20.94 -0.29
CA GLN A 32 -14.76 22.17 -1.05
C GLN A 32 -14.42 23.34 -0.13
N ALA A 33 -15.17 23.50 0.97
CA ALA A 33 -14.86 24.52 1.97
C ALA A 33 -13.46 24.33 2.57
N ALA A 34 -13.08 23.08 2.89
CA ALA A 34 -11.75 22.75 3.40
C ALA A 34 -10.64 23.10 2.39
N ARG A 35 -10.84 22.79 1.10
CA ARG A 35 -9.88 23.11 0.02
C ARG A 35 -9.68 24.61 -0.20
N LEU A 36 -10.68 25.43 0.11
CA LEU A 36 -10.63 26.89 -0.04
C LEU A 36 -9.97 27.60 1.14
N ALA A 37 -9.56 26.90 2.19
CA ALA A 37 -8.88 27.54 3.32
C ALA A 37 -7.59 28.23 2.87
N LYS A 38 -7.28 29.42 3.41
CA LYS A 38 -6.13 30.23 2.97
C LYS A 38 -4.78 29.63 3.40
N SER A 39 -4.74 29.06 4.60
CA SER A 39 -3.56 28.41 5.15
C SER A 39 -3.42 26.99 4.59
N ALA A 40 -2.21 26.61 4.15
CA ALA A 40 -1.90 25.25 3.71
C ALA A 40 -2.16 24.22 4.82
N ALA A 41 -1.71 24.49 6.05
CA ALA A 41 -1.93 23.59 7.18
C ALA A 41 -3.41 23.37 7.49
N LEU A 42 -4.23 24.43 7.42
CA LEU A 42 -5.68 24.32 7.64
C LEU A 42 -6.39 23.58 6.50
N ARG A 43 -5.94 23.77 5.24
CA ARG A 43 -6.45 22.98 4.11
C ARG A 43 -6.16 21.50 4.31
N ASP A 44 -4.91 21.15 4.60
CA ASP A 44 -4.48 19.76 4.73
C ASP A 44 -5.24 19.07 5.88
N GLN A 45 -5.36 19.74 7.03
CA GLN A 45 -6.13 19.25 8.17
C GLN A 45 -7.62 19.09 7.83
N GLY A 46 -8.23 20.09 7.18
CA GLY A 46 -9.64 20.07 6.83
C GLY A 46 -9.97 18.97 5.81
N VAL A 47 -9.14 18.82 4.77
CA VAL A 47 -9.30 17.78 3.75
C VAL A 47 -9.15 16.40 4.39
N ARG A 48 -8.11 16.21 5.22
CA ARG A 48 -7.89 14.95 5.93
C ARG A 48 -9.08 14.59 6.82
N GLY A 49 -9.60 15.52 7.61
CA GLY A 49 -10.76 15.27 8.47
C GLY A 49 -12.04 14.93 7.68
N CYS A 50 -12.23 15.51 6.49
CA CYS A 50 -13.34 15.13 5.61
C CYS A 50 -13.20 13.68 5.13
N VAL A 51 -12.00 13.29 4.68
CA VAL A 51 -11.72 11.95 4.15
C VAL A 51 -11.84 10.89 5.25
N GLU A 52 -11.29 11.13 6.44
CA GLU A 52 -11.36 10.20 7.58
C GLU A 52 -12.81 9.85 7.97
N ARG A 53 -13.77 10.78 7.80
CA ARG A 53 -15.20 10.52 8.05
C ARG A 53 -15.83 9.54 7.03
N LEU A 54 -15.26 9.41 5.84
CA LEU A 54 -15.69 8.43 4.85
C LEU A 54 -15.10 7.05 5.12
N GLU A 55 -13.86 7.00 5.63
CA GLU A 55 -13.06 5.79 5.87
C GLU A 55 -13.43 5.01 7.15
N VAL A 56 -14.73 5.00 7.50
CA VAL A 56 -15.28 4.23 8.63
C VAL A 56 -16.42 3.33 8.16
N GLU A 57 -16.64 2.21 8.87
CA GLU A 57 -17.75 1.28 8.60
C GLU A 57 -17.80 0.78 7.14
N MET A 58 -16.64 0.44 6.58
CA MET A 58 -16.52 -0.06 5.23
C MET A 58 -16.77 -1.58 5.16
N GLU A 59 -17.40 -2.02 4.08
CA GLU A 59 -17.57 -3.41 3.70
C GLU A 59 -16.31 -3.88 2.94
N LEU A 60 -15.63 -4.91 3.46
CA LEU A 60 -14.53 -5.56 2.76
C LEU A 60 -15.04 -6.24 1.48
N LEU A 61 -14.43 -5.92 0.34
CA LEU A 61 -14.77 -6.53 -0.94
C LEU A 61 -13.82 -7.65 -1.31
N CYS A 62 -12.53 -7.35 -1.32
CA CYS A 62 -11.52 -8.34 -1.69
C CYS A 62 -10.14 -7.98 -1.15
N LEU A 63 -9.26 -8.98 -1.27
CA LEU A 63 -7.82 -8.86 -1.11
C LEU A 63 -7.19 -9.14 -2.47
N THR A 64 -6.25 -8.31 -2.88
CA THR A 64 -5.40 -8.59 -4.04
C THR A 64 -3.96 -8.80 -3.57
N ALA A 65 -3.21 -9.55 -4.36
CA ALA A 65 -1.80 -9.80 -4.13
C ALA A 65 -1.06 -9.52 -5.43
N VAL A 66 0.05 -8.78 -5.34
CA VAL A 66 0.93 -8.50 -6.46
C VAL A 66 2.28 -9.13 -6.14
N GLU A 67 2.74 -10.00 -7.02
CA GLU A 67 4.08 -10.56 -6.97
C GLU A 67 5.07 -9.60 -7.62
N ASP A 68 6.18 -9.35 -6.95
CA ASP A 68 7.30 -8.61 -7.51
C ASP A 68 8.26 -9.60 -8.18
N LEU A 69 8.09 -9.79 -9.48
CA LEU A 69 8.84 -10.81 -10.20
C LEU A 69 10.32 -10.43 -10.29
N LEU A 70 11.16 -11.33 -9.78
CA LEU A 70 12.60 -11.27 -10.01
C LEU A 70 12.94 -11.56 -11.46
N GLN A 71 14.12 -11.11 -11.88
CA GLN A 71 14.67 -11.54 -13.16
C GLN A 71 14.83 -13.07 -13.21
N PRO A 72 14.74 -13.67 -14.41
CA PRO A 72 14.97 -15.10 -14.56
C PRO A 72 16.31 -15.53 -13.95
N HIS A 73 16.32 -16.66 -13.27
CA HIS A 73 17.52 -17.31 -12.70
C HIS A 73 18.24 -16.56 -11.56
N VAL A 74 17.65 -15.50 -10.96
CA VAL A 74 18.26 -14.81 -9.81
C VAL A 74 18.55 -15.80 -8.67
N GLN A 75 17.57 -16.59 -8.26
CA GLN A 75 17.72 -17.59 -7.19
C GLN A 75 18.82 -18.61 -7.51
N GLN A 76 18.78 -19.22 -8.70
CA GLN A 76 19.80 -20.18 -9.14
C GLN A 76 21.20 -19.58 -9.18
N THR A 77 21.32 -18.31 -9.54
CA THR A 77 22.61 -17.60 -9.59
C THR A 77 23.14 -17.33 -8.19
N LEU A 78 22.29 -16.85 -7.28
CA LEU A 78 22.65 -16.60 -5.88
C LEU A 78 23.07 -17.89 -5.16
N GLU A 79 22.38 -19.00 -5.42
CA GLU A 79 22.75 -20.32 -4.88
C GLU A 79 24.13 -20.78 -5.38
N LYS A 80 24.43 -20.62 -6.67
CA LYS A 80 25.75 -20.94 -7.24
C LYS A 80 26.85 -20.10 -6.61
N LEU A 81 26.61 -18.80 -6.44
CA LEU A 81 27.56 -17.89 -5.78
C LEU A 81 27.80 -18.29 -4.32
N ARG A 82 26.75 -18.65 -3.59
CA ARG A 82 26.86 -19.14 -2.20
C ARG A 82 27.65 -20.44 -2.12
N ASN A 83 27.40 -21.39 -3.01
CA ASN A 83 28.12 -22.66 -3.07
C ASN A 83 29.61 -22.46 -3.43
N ALA A 84 29.93 -21.38 -4.15
CA ALA A 84 31.29 -20.95 -4.45
C ALA A 84 31.95 -20.11 -3.32
N ASN A 85 31.32 -20.02 -2.13
CA ASN A 85 31.76 -19.19 -1.00
C ASN A 85 31.85 -17.68 -1.30
N VAL A 86 31.11 -17.20 -2.30
CA VAL A 86 30.98 -15.76 -2.57
C VAL A 86 29.91 -15.18 -1.66
N ARG A 87 30.25 -14.12 -0.92
CA ARG A 87 29.29 -13.39 -0.07
C ARG A 87 28.56 -12.33 -0.89
N THR A 88 27.24 -12.39 -0.91
CA THR A 88 26.39 -11.43 -1.64
C THR A 88 25.72 -10.46 -0.67
N TRP A 89 25.66 -9.19 -1.03
CA TRP A 89 25.03 -8.11 -0.25
C TRP A 89 24.03 -7.39 -1.14
N MET A 90 22.83 -7.13 -0.62
CA MET A 90 21.81 -6.31 -1.30
C MET A 90 21.86 -4.89 -0.74
N LEU A 91 22.16 -3.92 -1.62
CA LEU A 91 22.13 -2.50 -1.31
C LEU A 91 20.96 -1.90 -2.07
N THR A 92 19.93 -1.44 -1.36
CA THR A 92 18.73 -0.85 -1.95
C THR A 92 18.30 0.39 -1.21
N GLY A 93 17.74 1.36 -1.94
CA GLY A 93 17.07 2.53 -1.39
C GLY A 93 15.56 2.33 -1.17
N ASP A 94 15.06 1.11 -1.41
CA ASP A 94 13.67 0.77 -1.17
C ASP A 94 13.40 0.64 0.34
N LYS A 95 12.11 0.64 0.70
CA LYS A 95 11.67 0.40 2.07
C LYS A 95 12.15 -0.97 2.57
N LEU A 96 12.38 -1.05 3.87
CA LEU A 96 12.88 -2.26 4.51
C LEU A 96 11.96 -3.46 4.27
N GLU A 97 10.64 -3.24 4.35
CA GLU A 97 9.65 -4.31 4.15
C GLU A 97 9.76 -4.92 2.74
N THR A 98 9.97 -4.07 1.73
CA THR A 98 10.17 -4.51 0.35
C THR A 98 11.47 -5.29 0.19
N ALA A 99 12.57 -4.77 0.76
CA ALA A 99 13.87 -5.41 0.67
C ALA A 99 13.87 -6.81 1.33
N MET A 100 13.19 -6.95 2.46
CA MET A 100 13.05 -8.24 3.15
C MET A 100 12.27 -9.26 2.32
N VAL A 101 11.20 -8.83 1.65
CA VAL A 101 10.42 -9.68 0.75
C VAL A 101 11.28 -10.17 -0.41
N ILE A 102 12.00 -9.27 -1.08
CA ILE A 102 12.87 -9.60 -2.22
C ILE A 102 14.02 -10.52 -1.80
N ALA A 103 14.55 -10.38 -0.59
CA ALA A 103 15.62 -11.25 -0.08
C ALA A 103 15.14 -12.65 0.35
N GLN A 104 13.84 -12.83 0.59
CA GLN A 104 13.22 -14.12 0.94
C GLN A 104 12.77 -14.93 -0.28
N ASN A 105 12.44 -14.24 -1.38
CA ASN A 105 12.06 -14.81 -2.68
C ASN A 105 13.28 -15.14 -3.54
#